data_AF-A0A093YN22-F1
#
_entry.id   AF-A0A093YN22-F1
#
_cell.length_a   1.000
_cell.length_b   1.000
_cell.length_c   1.000
_cell.angle_alpha   90.00
_cell.angle_beta   90.00
_cell.angle_gamma   90.00
#
_symmetry.space_group_name_H-M   'P 1'
#
loop_
_entity.id
_entity.type
_entity.pdbx_description
1 polymer ?
#
loop_
_entity_poly.entity_id
_entity_poly.type
_entity_poly.pdbx_seq_one_letter_code
_entity_poly.pdbx_strand_id
1 'polypeptide(L)'
;MYPSGFPGQEVDAAGSFVSITPAGAKLEGVQRPTFFRGVATVCMKLFNIVTPEKVYFGQKDVQQTVVIRKMVKDFCMDTEVRVGATVREKDGLAMSSRNVYLGTRRRARATVLSETLQVAERQWKEGARTREQIMGPAEEYVRAFQAAEAAKPAHERVRFEIGYLSLADPETLEELDVVDERRGA
;
A
#
# COMPACT_ATOMS: atom_id res chain seq x y z
N MET A 1 -8.75 23.08 -7.51
CA MET A 1 -8.98 21.62 -7.55
C MET A 1 -10.47 21.25 -7.48
N TYR A 2 -11.32 21.89 -6.66
CA TYR A 2 -12.76 21.59 -6.58
C TYR A 2 -13.62 22.85 -6.77
N PRO A 3 -14.01 23.18 -8.02
CA PRO A 3 -14.74 24.43 -8.31
C PRO A 3 -16.15 24.46 -7.72
N SER A 4 -16.77 23.30 -7.52
CA SER A 4 -18.11 23.15 -6.92
C SER A 4 -18.05 22.87 -5.41
N GLY A 5 -16.93 23.15 -4.74
CA GLY A 5 -16.71 22.83 -3.33
C GLY A 5 -16.16 21.43 -3.08
N PHE A 6 -15.71 21.19 -1.84
CA PHE A 6 -15.10 19.92 -1.46
C PHE A 6 -16.16 18.80 -1.45
N PRO A 7 -15.99 17.73 -2.24
CA PRO A 7 -16.94 16.63 -2.25
C PRO A 7 -16.89 15.87 -0.92
N GLY A 8 -18.04 15.36 -0.48
CA GLY A 8 -18.12 14.51 0.70
C GLY A 8 -17.27 13.24 0.56
N GLN A 9 -16.85 12.68 1.69
CA GLN A 9 -16.09 11.41 1.75
C GLN A 9 -17.01 10.18 1.87
N GLU A 10 -18.29 10.39 2.15
CA GLU A 10 -19.35 9.37 2.15
C GLU A 10 -19.39 8.60 0.83
N VAL A 11 -19.77 7.33 0.88
CA VAL A 11 -19.81 6.45 -0.31
C VAL A 11 -20.77 7.00 -1.37
N ASP A 12 -21.89 7.57 -0.94
CA ASP A 12 -22.96 8.14 -1.75
C ASP A 12 -22.90 9.67 -1.87
N ALA A 13 -21.77 10.28 -1.48
CA ALA A 13 -21.59 11.73 -1.57
C ALA A 13 -21.90 12.25 -2.99
N ALA A 14 -22.62 13.37 -3.08
CA ALA A 14 -22.85 14.05 -4.34
C ALA A 14 -21.56 14.69 -4.88
N GLY A 15 -21.32 14.53 -6.19
CA GLY A 15 -20.15 15.10 -6.86
C GLY A 15 -19.74 14.31 -8.11
N SER A 16 -18.70 14.80 -8.80
CA SER A 16 -18.06 14.09 -9.91
C SER A 16 -16.85 13.33 -9.40
N PHE A 17 -16.84 12.02 -9.63
CA PHE A 17 -15.80 11.12 -9.15
C PHE A 17 -15.31 10.18 -10.24
N VAL A 18 -14.08 9.72 -10.08
CA VAL A 18 -13.52 8.59 -10.82
C VAL A 18 -13.30 7.46 -9.84
N SER A 19 -13.88 6.30 -10.14
CA SER A 19 -13.70 5.08 -9.36
C SER A 19 -13.15 3.99 -10.26
N ILE A 20 -12.06 3.34 -9.82
CA ILE A 20 -11.41 2.26 -10.57
C ILE A 20 -11.69 0.95 -9.84
N THR A 21 -12.63 0.17 -10.37
CA THR A 21 -13.02 -1.13 -9.81
C THR A 21 -12.52 -2.29 -10.68
N PRO A 22 -12.20 -3.47 -10.09
CA PRO A 22 -12.24 -3.75 -8.66
C PRO A 22 -11.00 -3.25 -7.88
N ALA A 23 -9.95 -2.77 -8.58
CA ALA A 23 -8.64 -2.49 -7.98
C ALA A 23 -8.68 -1.54 -6.75
N GLY A 24 -9.49 -0.49 -6.78
CA GLY A 24 -9.62 0.46 -5.66
C GLY A 24 -10.47 -0.02 -4.49
N ALA A 25 -11.12 -1.18 -4.60
CA ALA A 25 -12.01 -1.75 -3.57
C ALA A 25 -11.38 -2.91 -2.78
N LYS A 26 -10.14 -3.30 -3.10
CA LYS A 26 -9.39 -4.37 -2.43
C LYS A 26 -8.40 -3.82 -1.41
N LEU A 27 -7.77 -4.68 -0.62
CA LEU A 27 -6.64 -4.35 0.27
C LEU A 27 -6.88 -3.05 1.08
N GLU A 28 -6.05 -2.02 0.92
CA GLU A 28 -6.19 -0.71 1.61
C GLU A 28 -7.55 -0.04 1.34
N GLY A 29 -8.17 -0.32 0.20
CA GLY A 29 -9.50 0.18 -0.15
C GLY A 29 -10.63 -0.40 0.71
N VAL A 30 -10.44 -1.60 1.29
CA VAL A 30 -11.35 -2.18 2.28
C VAL A 30 -11.25 -1.44 3.60
N GLN A 31 -10.01 -1.15 4.03
CA GLN A 31 -9.72 -0.44 5.28
C GLN A 31 -10.09 1.04 5.21
N ARG A 32 -10.02 1.63 4.01
CA ARG A 32 -10.27 3.05 3.77
C ARG A 32 -11.23 3.22 2.61
N PRO A 33 -12.53 2.99 2.86
CA PRO A 33 -13.57 3.23 1.87
C PRO A 33 -13.40 4.60 1.21
N THR A 34 -13.65 4.66 -0.09
CA THR A 34 -13.55 5.88 -0.93
C THR A 34 -12.16 6.50 -1.09
N PHE A 35 -11.11 6.00 -0.43
CA PHE A 35 -9.75 6.55 -0.54
C PHE A 35 -9.25 6.58 -1.98
N PHE A 36 -9.29 5.46 -2.70
CA PHE A 36 -8.83 5.39 -4.09
C PHE A 36 -9.76 6.11 -5.07
N ARG A 37 -11.04 6.29 -4.74
CA ARG A 37 -11.94 7.20 -5.49
C ARG A 37 -11.42 8.63 -5.42
N GLY A 38 -11.04 9.10 -4.23
CA GLY A 38 -10.42 10.41 -4.04
C GLY A 38 -9.13 10.55 -4.85
N VAL A 39 -8.23 9.57 -4.75
CA VAL A 39 -6.95 9.55 -5.49
C VAL A 39 -7.15 9.58 -7.01
N ALA A 40 -7.97 8.70 -7.56
CA ALA A 40 -8.24 8.65 -8.99
C ALA A 40 -8.91 9.94 -9.48
N THR A 41 -9.85 10.49 -8.70
CA THR A 41 -10.52 11.75 -9.04
C THR A 41 -9.54 12.92 -9.09
N VAL A 42 -8.66 13.08 -8.10
CA VAL A 42 -7.69 14.18 -8.12
C VAL A 42 -6.67 14.00 -9.24
N CYS A 43 -6.19 12.77 -9.48
CA CYS A 43 -5.24 12.49 -10.55
C CYS A 43 -5.85 12.75 -11.93
N MET A 44 -7.09 12.31 -12.17
CA MET A 44 -7.82 12.62 -13.40
C MET A 44 -7.89 14.13 -13.66
N LYS A 45 -8.20 14.92 -12.62
CA LYS A 45 -8.26 16.39 -12.76
C LYS A 45 -6.88 16.98 -13.06
N LEU A 46 -5.84 16.54 -12.35
CA LEU A 46 -4.48 17.01 -12.58
C LEU A 46 -3.97 16.64 -13.98
N PHE A 47 -4.24 15.42 -14.44
CA PHE A 47 -3.80 14.95 -15.76
C PHE A 47 -4.50 15.72 -16.89
N ASN A 48 -5.79 16.05 -16.74
CA ASN A 48 -6.49 16.91 -17.69
C ASN A 48 -5.99 18.37 -17.69
N ILE A 49 -5.52 18.88 -16.54
CA ILE A 49 -5.00 20.26 -16.43
C ILE A 49 -3.58 20.36 -16.98
N VAL A 50 -2.71 19.41 -16.61
CA VAL A 50 -1.27 19.45 -16.90
C VAL A 50 -0.93 18.78 -18.23
N THR A 51 -1.77 17.85 -18.69
CA THR A 51 -1.55 17.01 -19.88
C THR A 51 -0.13 16.41 -19.92
N PRO A 52 0.28 15.66 -18.89
CA PRO A 52 1.65 15.17 -18.79
C PRO A 52 1.90 14.01 -19.76
N GLU A 53 3.05 14.00 -20.42
CA GLU A 53 3.54 12.82 -21.15
C GLU A 53 3.86 11.66 -20.18
N LYS A 54 4.35 11.98 -18.98
CA LYS A 54 4.78 11.00 -17.97
C LYS A 54 4.41 11.43 -16.57
N VAL A 55 4.04 10.45 -15.75
CA VAL A 55 3.74 10.63 -14.32
C VAL A 55 4.52 9.62 -13.48
N TYR A 56 5.02 10.06 -12.34
CA TYR A 56 5.92 9.28 -11.49
C TYR A 56 5.26 9.01 -10.14
N PHE A 57 5.15 7.73 -9.79
CA PHE A 57 4.58 7.28 -8.51
C PHE A 57 5.55 6.34 -7.79
N GLY A 58 5.57 6.40 -6.46
CA GLY A 58 6.40 5.51 -5.64
C GLY A 58 5.75 4.13 -5.44
N GLN A 59 6.54 3.07 -5.57
CA GLN A 59 6.11 1.68 -5.35
C GLN A 59 5.60 1.42 -3.93
N LYS A 60 6.01 2.21 -2.95
CA LYS A 60 5.56 2.11 -1.54
C LYS A 60 4.04 2.06 -1.44
N ASP A 61 3.35 2.86 -2.25
CA ASP A 61 1.89 2.88 -2.33
C ASP A 61 1.44 1.98 -3.51
N VAL A 62 1.82 0.69 -3.49
CA VAL A 62 1.73 -0.22 -4.65
C VAL A 62 0.33 -0.28 -5.25
N GLN A 63 -0.71 -0.38 -4.43
CA GLN A 63 -2.11 -0.41 -4.90
C GLN A 63 -2.49 0.91 -5.61
N GLN A 64 -1.98 2.06 -5.16
CA GLN A 64 -2.19 3.32 -5.86
C GLN A 64 -1.61 3.26 -7.26
N THR A 65 -0.41 2.69 -7.43
CA THR A 65 0.22 2.56 -8.74
C THR A 65 -0.61 1.69 -9.69
N VAL A 66 -1.20 0.60 -9.19
CA VAL A 66 -2.11 -0.27 -9.96
C VAL A 66 -3.38 0.48 -10.36
N VAL A 67 -4.01 1.19 -9.42
CA VAL A 67 -5.20 2.02 -9.67
C VAL A 67 -4.92 3.07 -10.75
N ILE A 68 -3.78 3.77 -10.68
CA ILE A 68 -3.41 4.80 -11.66
C ILE A 68 -3.07 4.21 -13.03
N ARG A 69 -2.31 3.11 -13.09
CA ARG A 69 -2.04 2.39 -14.36
C ARG A 69 -3.34 1.97 -15.03
N LYS A 70 -4.27 1.40 -14.26
CA LYS A 70 -5.58 0.98 -14.76
C LYS A 70 -6.44 2.16 -15.21
N MET A 71 -6.44 3.27 -14.45
CA MET A 71 -7.12 4.51 -14.86
C MET A 71 -6.60 5.03 -16.20
N VAL A 72 -5.28 5.17 -16.35
CA VAL A 72 -4.67 5.65 -17.59
C VAL A 72 -5.04 4.77 -18.78
N LYS A 73 -4.99 3.44 -18.59
CA LYS A 73 -5.35 2.46 -19.63
C LYS A 73 -6.85 2.53 -19.98
N ASP A 74 -7.73 2.43 -18.98
CA ASP A 74 -9.17 2.28 -19.18
C ASP A 74 -9.81 3.57 -19.72
N PHE A 75 -9.22 4.74 -19.44
CA PHE A 75 -9.67 6.04 -19.97
C PHE A 75 -8.85 6.51 -21.18
N CYS A 76 -8.07 5.63 -21.80
CA CYS A 76 -7.29 5.90 -23.03
C CYS A 76 -6.43 7.17 -22.94
N MET A 77 -5.79 7.39 -21.79
CA MET A 77 -4.97 8.58 -21.56
C MET A 77 -3.60 8.42 -22.21
N ASP A 78 -3.14 9.45 -22.93
CA ASP A 78 -1.79 9.50 -23.53
C ASP A 78 -0.73 9.93 -22.50
N THR A 79 -0.69 9.23 -21.37
CA THR A 79 0.22 9.50 -20.26
C THR A 79 0.89 8.20 -19.85
N GLU A 80 2.22 8.18 -19.80
CA GLU A 80 2.96 7.02 -19.33
C GLU A 80 3.12 7.01 -17.80
N VAL A 81 2.76 5.91 -17.15
CA VAL A 81 2.93 5.74 -15.69
C VAL A 81 4.27 5.07 -15.38
N ARG A 82 5.17 5.82 -14.72
CA ARG A 82 6.47 5.34 -14.24
C ARG A 82 6.41 5.08 -12.73
N VAL A 83 6.81 3.86 -12.32
CA VAL A 83 6.84 3.48 -10.90
C VAL A 83 8.30 3.41 -10.43
N GLY A 84 8.63 4.21 -9.42
CA GLY A 84 9.96 4.23 -8.80
C GLY A 84 10.01 3.32 -7.56
N ALA A 85 11.16 2.70 -7.30
CA ALA A 85 11.35 1.84 -6.14
C ALA A 85 11.11 2.59 -4.81
N THR A 86 10.68 1.85 -3.78
CA THR A 86 10.51 2.40 -2.42
C THR A 86 11.85 2.85 -1.86
N VAL A 87 12.00 4.15 -1.62
CA VAL A 87 13.16 4.71 -0.91
C VAL A 87 13.03 4.47 0.59
N ARG A 88 14.13 4.09 1.23
CA ARG A 88 14.20 3.71 2.65
C ARG A 88 15.20 4.59 3.40
N GLU A 89 14.94 4.79 4.68
CA GLU A 89 15.89 5.34 5.63
C GLU A 89 17.05 4.33 5.85
N LYS A 90 18.14 4.77 6.51
CA LYS A 90 19.35 3.96 6.71
C LYS A 90 19.08 2.64 7.45
N ASP A 91 18.05 2.61 8.29
CA ASP A 91 17.63 1.43 9.06
C ASP A 91 16.57 0.58 8.34
N GLY A 92 16.25 0.89 7.08
CA GLY A 92 15.34 0.10 6.25
C GLY A 92 13.87 0.52 6.31
N LEU A 93 13.48 1.45 7.20
CA LEU A 93 12.11 1.96 7.22
C LEU A 93 11.79 2.69 5.92
N ALA A 94 10.64 2.39 5.32
CA ALA A 94 10.19 3.12 4.12
C ALA A 94 9.99 4.61 4.44
N MET A 95 10.54 5.48 3.59
CA MET A 95 10.40 6.92 3.77
C MET A 95 8.93 7.34 3.66
N SER A 96 8.48 8.14 4.63
CA SER A 96 7.10 8.61 4.71
C SER A 96 7.05 9.93 5.45
N SER A 97 6.29 10.90 4.94
CA SER A 97 5.99 12.11 5.70
C SER A 97 5.32 11.79 7.05
N ARG A 98 4.56 10.68 7.12
CA ARG A 98 3.92 10.20 8.35
C ARG A 98 4.91 9.68 9.41
N ASN A 99 6.18 9.43 9.07
CA ASN A 99 7.18 8.98 10.05
C ASN A 99 7.39 10.04 11.16
N VAL A 100 7.14 11.33 10.86
CA VAL A 100 7.22 12.42 11.83
C VAL A 100 6.24 12.25 13.00
N TYR A 101 5.14 11.49 12.83
CA TYR A 101 4.12 11.27 13.86
C TYR A 101 4.50 10.20 14.89
N LEU A 102 5.56 9.42 14.63
CA LEU A 102 5.91 8.27 15.46
C LEU A 102 6.56 8.68 16.79
N GLY A 103 7.19 9.86 16.85
CA GLY A 103 8.07 10.21 17.96
C GLY A 103 9.23 9.20 18.11
N THR A 104 10.16 9.46 19.03
CA THR A 104 11.37 8.64 19.20
C THR A 104 11.05 7.18 19.54
N ARG A 105 10.15 6.95 20.50
CA ARG A 105 9.84 5.59 20.98
C ARG A 105 9.20 4.69 19.92
N ARG A 106 8.20 5.17 19.18
CA ARG A 106 7.55 4.33 18.14
C ARG A 106 8.41 4.23 16.88
N ARG A 107 9.19 5.28 16.55
CA ARG A 107 10.09 5.26 15.39
C ARG A 107 11.15 4.17 15.52
N ALA A 108 11.71 3.97 16.71
CA ALA A 108 12.69 2.92 17.00
C ALA A 108 12.13 1.49 16.85
N ARG A 109 10.81 1.33 16.71
CA ARG A 109 10.11 0.06 16.57
C ARG A 109 9.48 -0.13 15.20
N ALA A 110 9.51 0.88 14.33
CA ALA A 110 8.77 0.89 13.07
C ALA A 110 9.39 -0.01 11.99
N THR A 111 10.67 -0.38 12.11
CA THR A 111 11.36 -1.26 11.15
C THR A 111 10.76 -2.66 11.11
N VAL A 112 10.00 -3.07 12.14
CA VAL A 112 9.25 -4.33 12.15
C VAL A 112 8.41 -4.51 10.90
N LEU A 113 7.83 -3.44 10.35
CA LEU A 113 7.05 -3.50 9.11
C LEU A 113 7.89 -3.99 7.92
N SER A 114 9.09 -3.41 7.75
CA SER A 114 9.99 -3.84 6.67
C SER A 114 10.59 -5.22 6.95
N GLU A 115 10.90 -5.53 8.19
CA GLU A 115 11.46 -6.82 8.61
C GLU A 115 10.45 -7.95 8.36
N THR A 116 9.16 -7.76 8.68
CA THR A 116 8.08 -8.70 8.36
C THR A 116 8.00 -8.99 6.87
N LEU A 117 8.07 -7.97 6.01
CA LEU A 117 8.06 -8.15 4.55
C LEU A 117 9.31 -8.89 4.06
N GLN A 118 10.48 -8.63 4.66
CA GLN A 118 11.72 -9.33 4.32
C GLN A 118 11.69 -10.80 4.73
N VAL A 119 10.99 -11.16 5.81
CA VAL A 119 10.77 -12.57 6.18
C VAL A 119 10.00 -13.28 5.09
N ALA A 120 8.88 -12.71 4.61
CA ALA A 120 8.10 -13.27 3.50
C ALA A 120 8.94 -13.36 2.21
N GLU A 121 9.67 -12.29 1.86
CA GLU A 121 10.54 -12.25 0.69
C GLU A 121 11.62 -13.34 0.74
N ARG A 122 12.20 -13.60 1.92
CA ARG A 122 13.19 -14.65 2.11
C ARG A 122 12.61 -16.03 1.83
N GLN A 123 11.42 -16.34 2.36
CA GLN A 123 10.75 -17.62 2.10
C GLN A 123 10.52 -17.83 0.61
N TRP A 124 10.03 -16.81 -0.09
CA TRP A 124 9.87 -16.85 -1.54
C TRP A 124 11.19 -17.14 -2.28
N LYS A 125 12.27 -16.43 -1.91
CA LYS A 125 13.61 -16.64 -2.49
C LYS A 125 14.18 -18.03 -2.21
N GLU A 126 13.81 -18.64 -1.09
CA GLU A 126 14.21 -20.00 -0.68
C GLU A 126 13.37 -21.11 -1.35
N GLY A 127 12.36 -20.75 -2.16
CA GLY A 127 11.58 -21.70 -2.95
C GLY A 127 10.14 -21.91 -2.46
N ALA A 128 9.69 -21.22 -1.40
CA ALA A 128 8.30 -21.25 -0.99
C ALA A 128 7.39 -20.71 -2.11
N ARG A 129 6.27 -21.37 -2.38
CA ARG A 129 5.32 -20.95 -3.43
C ARG A 129 3.89 -20.78 -2.93
N THR A 130 3.53 -21.43 -1.84
CA THR A 130 2.18 -21.29 -1.27
C THR A 130 2.13 -20.11 -0.31
N ARG A 131 0.93 -19.53 -0.17
CA ARG A 131 0.63 -18.48 0.80
C ARG A 131 1.08 -18.86 2.20
N GLU A 132 0.76 -20.08 2.65
CA GLU A 132 1.12 -20.54 3.98
C GLU A 132 2.64 -20.54 4.20
N GLN A 133 3.41 -21.05 3.24
CA GLN A 133 4.87 -21.10 3.34
C GLN A 133 5.51 -19.70 3.35
N ILE A 134 4.91 -18.74 2.65
CA ILE A 134 5.45 -17.37 2.53
C ILE A 134 4.98 -16.49 3.70
N MET A 135 3.68 -16.49 3.97
CA MET A 135 3.04 -15.58 4.91
C MET A 135 3.09 -16.10 6.34
N GLY A 136 3.05 -17.42 6.56
CA GLY A 136 3.10 -18.02 7.89
C GLY A 136 4.28 -17.52 8.73
N PRO A 137 5.53 -17.58 8.21
CA PRO A 137 6.69 -17.06 8.91
C PRO A 137 6.66 -15.54 9.15
N ALA A 138 6.10 -14.77 8.22
CA ALA A 138 5.97 -13.31 8.37
C ALA A 138 4.94 -12.94 9.45
N GLU A 139 3.82 -13.64 9.49
CA GLU A 139 2.81 -13.49 10.53
C GLU A 139 3.32 -13.94 11.91
N GLU A 140 4.09 -15.02 11.97
CA GLU A 140 4.72 -15.45 13.22
C GLU A 140 5.71 -14.41 13.73
N TYR A 141 6.54 -13.87 12.84
CA TYR A 141 7.51 -12.83 13.17
C TYR A 141 6.85 -11.61 13.84
N VAL A 142 5.76 -11.11 13.25
CA VAL A 142 5.06 -9.94 13.79
C VAL A 142 4.25 -10.27 15.06
N ARG A 143 3.69 -11.48 15.18
CA ARG A 143 3.06 -11.95 16.44
C ARG A 143 4.08 -12.01 17.57
N ALA A 144 5.28 -12.53 17.32
CA ALA A 144 6.37 -12.58 18.30
C ALA A 144 6.80 -11.18 18.73
N PHE A 145 6.92 -10.24 17.77
CA PHE A 145 7.19 -8.83 18.07
C PHE A 145 6.10 -8.21 18.96
N GLN A 146 4.82 -8.42 18.64
CA GLN A 146 3.70 -7.91 19.44
C GLN A 146 3.71 -8.47 20.86
N ALA A 147 3.98 -9.76 21.03
CA ALA A 147 4.10 -10.40 22.35
C ALA A 147 5.27 -9.81 23.15
N ALA A 148 6.42 -9.58 22.51
CA ALA A 148 7.58 -8.97 23.14
C ALA A 148 7.33 -7.51 23.57
N GLU A 149 6.60 -6.73 22.78
CA GLU A 149 6.18 -5.38 23.17
C GLU A 149 5.15 -5.40 24.30
N ALA A 150 4.20 -6.34 24.29
CA ALA A 150 3.18 -6.46 25.32
C ALA A 150 3.77 -6.80 26.71
N ALA A 151 4.86 -7.55 26.75
CA ALA A 151 5.57 -7.92 27.97
C ALA A 151 6.39 -6.77 28.60
N LYS A 152 6.62 -5.67 27.88
CA LYS A 152 7.40 -4.53 28.38
C LYS A 152 6.60 -3.67 29.36
N PRO A 153 7.28 -2.96 30.28
CA PRO A 153 6.65 -1.94 31.11
C PRO A 153 5.89 -0.89 30.28
N ALA A 154 4.80 -0.35 30.81
CA ALA A 154 3.92 0.57 30.09
C ALA A 154 4.63 1.83 29.53
N HIS A 155 5.71 2.27 30.18
CA HIS A 155 6.50 3.43 29.74
C HIS A 155 7.49 3.10 28.61
N GLU A 156 7.76 1.83 28.33
CA GLU A 156 8.67 1.39 27.26
C GLU A 156 7.95 0.77 26.07
N ARG A 157 6.80 0.14 26.30
CA ARG A 157 6.05 -0.57 25.26
C ARG A 157 5.47 0.34 24.20
N VAL A 158 5.35 -0.18 22.98
CA VAL A 158 4.52 0.41 21.93
C VAL A 158 3.33 -0.50 21.62
N ARG A 159 2.17 0.10 21.38
CA ARG A 159 1.03 -0.62 20.79
C ARG A 159 1.27 -0.70 19.29
N PHE A 160 1.34 -1.93 18.78
CA PHE A 160 1.51 -2.20 17.36
C PHE A 160 0.39 -3.11 16.87
N GLU A 161 -0.39 -2.62 15.92
CA GLU A 161 -1.55 -3.33 15.36
C GLU A 161 -1.41 -3.39 13.85
N ILE A 162 -1.61 -4.58 13.30
CA ILE A 162 -1.61 -4.79 11.85
C ILE A 162 -3.01 -4.48 11.33
N GLY A 163 -3.09 -3.57 10.36
CA GLY A 163 -4.33 -3.36 9.60
C GLY A 163 -4.62 -4.55 8.69
N TYR A 164 -3.63 -4.93 7.87
CA TYR A 164 -3.65 -6.16 7.10
C TYR A 164 -2.23 -6.55 6.68
N LEU A 165 -2.07 -7.81 6.30
CA LEU A 165 -0.88 -8.35 5.65
C LEU A 165 -1.38 -9.30 4.55
N SER A 166 -0.91 -9.14 3.31
CA SER A 166 -1.50 -9.84 2.16
C SER A 166 -0.43 -10.23 1.14
N LEU A 167 -0.70 -11.34 0.44
CA LEU A 167 0.04 -11.84 -0.71
C LEU A 167 -0.90 -11.81 -1.92
N ALA A 168 -0.72 -10.85 -2.82
CA ALA A 168 -1.68 -10.57 -3.88
C ALA A 168 -1.02 -10.53 -5.25
N ASP A 169 -1.80 -10.71 -6.30
CA ASP A 169 -1.34 -10.55 -7.67
C ASP A 169 -0.98 -9.08 -7.94
N PRO A 170 0.19 -8.79 -8.56
CA PRO A 170 0.71 -7.43 -8.66
C PRO A 170 -0.08 -6.51 -9.59
N GLU A 171 -1.00 -7.06 -10.41
CA GLU A 171 -1.79 -6.30 -11.37
C GLU A 171 -3.27 -6.24 -10.99
N THR A 172 -3.83 -7.37 -10.56
CA THR A 172 -5.26 -7.50 -10.23
C THR A 172 -5.55 -7.26 -8.76
N LEU A 173 -4.53 -7.38 -7.90
CA LEU A 173 -4.63 -7.32 -6.44
C LEU A 173 -5.53 -8.40 -5.84
N GLU A 174 -5.84 -9.46 -6.59
CA GLU A 174 -6.48 -10.65 -6.02
C GLU A 174 -5.51 -11.35 -5.07
N GLU A 175 -6.02 -11.82 -3.94
CA GLU A 175 -5.23 -12.61 -3.01
C GLU A 175 -4.87 -13.97 -3.64
N LEU A 176 -3.60 -14.35 -3.49
CA LEU A 176 -3.05 -15.58 -4.05
C LEU A 176 -2.88 -16.65 -2.97
N ASP A 177 -3.26 -17.88 -3.28
CA ASP A 177 -2.90 -19.08 -2.51
C ASP A 177 -1.56 -19.67 -2.96
N VAL A 178 -1.22 -19.48 -4.25
CA VAL A 178 0.03 -19.93 -4.85
C VAL A 178 0.55 -18.83 -5.76
N VAL A 179 1.85 -18.54 -5.65
CA VAL A 179 2.51 -17.49 -6.44
C VAL A 179 3.15 -18.11 -7.69
N ASP A 180 2.79 -17.57 -8.86
CA ASP A 180 3.43 -17.89 -10.14
C ASP A 180 4.81 -17.23 -10.21
N GLU A 181 5.87 -18.02 -10.37
CA GLU A 181 7.25 -17.54 -10.45
C GLU A 181 7.49 -16.51 -11.55
N ARG A 182 6.73 -16.55 -12.64
CA ARG A 182 6.89 -15.64 -13.77
C ARG A 182 6.28 -14.28 -13.53
N ARG A 183 5.29 -14.20 -12.63
CA ARG A 183 4.54 -12.96 -12.34
C ARG A 183 4.90 -12.38 -10.97
N GLY A 184 5.27 -13.23 -10.02
CA GLY A 184 5.47 -12.85 -8.62
C GLY A 184 4.15 -12.52 -7.92
N ALA A 185 4.28 -11.85 -6.79
CA ALA A 185 3.22 -11.29 -5.98
C ALA A 185 3.57 -9.83 -5.63
#